data_AF-A0A2D7QMH5-F1
#
_entry.id   AF-A0A2D7QMH5-F1
#
_cell.length_a   1.000
_cell.length_b   1.000
_cell.length_c   1.000
_cell.angle_alpha   90.00
_cell.angle_beta   90.00
_cell.angle_gamma   90.00
#
_symmetry.space_group_name_H-M   'P 1'
#
loop_
_entity.id
_entity.type
_entity.pdbx_description
1 polymer ?
#
loop_
_entity_poly.entity_id
_entity_poly.type
_entity_poly.pdbx_seq_one_letter_code
_entity_poly.pdbx_strand_id
1 'polypeptide(L)'
;MAISPRLVIEVFQHVNYNGRKVTILDSVPNTEDIGAQDLISSIKIYKGPAFSAAPNYKAIFHEHVNYIGRRLVLAPGYYPNIHQIPYNFGDVISSISFSPAAHPTPPEYGAIPMIIEVYGEADYRGQKAVILRDVSDLKDIGINNSISSIRIQRGPNFPFSGCRAVCYEYPNFEGRRMVLPLNSREYKLELRNLNMAPQSFSNSISSMKIVPVGAFQVLVVVGDSRTNEPAILEALTDIEGHKFDYHTVHINSNPDNYGNPDNAVKLSSVLLSEYDIVWFTWNAPAHDGQYLVEDAEEDIKNFVQKGGVVWASAMDDNIVPPDGVHTHESSWKGNWLPVDQYPIKVVSSSDINVNITEDGKRTGLFTWPNKVDVNALITDDHWVTDDPAYTKLAIRRDNQDAVGIQLGWGDGHYVGFSIDTRDTAKATLAKTLIENALCYLANLAWQSSPRQPLKGRYRLSKGSDWRKSHF
;
A
#
# COMPACT_ATOMS: atom_id res chain seq x y z
N MET A 1 38.04 5.33 -33.49
CA MET A 1 36.94 6.21 -33.91
C MET A 1 36.25 6.69 -32.64
N ALA A 2 36.13 8.00 -32.42
CA ALA A 2 35.41 8.52 -31.26
C ALA A 2 33.92 8.18 -31.42
N ILE A 3 33.40 7.35 -30.52
CA ILE A 3 31.98 7.03 -30.47
C ILE A 3 31.27 8.29 -30.00
N SER A 4 30.53 8.96 -30.87
CA SER A 4 29.65 10.05 -30.48
C SER A 4 28.51 9.47 -29.64
N PRO A 5 28.38 9.82 -28.35
CA PRO A 5 27.37 9.22 -27.48
C PRO A 5 25.97 9.63 -27.94
N ARG A 6 25.03 8.69 -27.90
CA ARG A 6 23.62 8.96 -28.23
C ARG A 6 22.89 9.63 -27.09
N LEU A 7 23.21 9.27 -25.86
CA LEU A 7 22.73 9.93 -24.64
C LEU A 7 23.91 10.32 -23.78
N VAL A 8 23.76 11.40 -23.02
CA VAL A 8 24.66 11.76 -21.93
C VAL A 8 23.82 11.74 -20.66
N ILE A 9 24.14 10.85 -19.73
CA ILE A 9 23.42 10.72 -18.46
C ILE A 9 24.28 11.34 -17.35
N GLU A 10 23.67 12.15 -16.50
CA GLU A 10 24.23 12.53 -15.21
C GLU A 10 23.38 11.93 -14.11
N VAL A 11 23.99 11.13 -13.24
CA VAL A 11 23.36 10.57 -12.04
C VAL A 11 23.92 11.24 -10.80
N PHE A 12 23.08 11.45 -9.80
CA PHE A 12 23.40 12.19 -8.59
C PHE A 12 23.04 11.40 -7.34
N GLN A 13 23.92 11.49 -6.34
CA GLN A 13 23.77 10.78 -5.07
C GLN A 13 22.55 11.23 -4.25
N HIS A 14 22.11 12.48 -4.42
CA HIS A 14 20.96 13.01 -3.70
C HIS A 14 19.89 13.50 -4.65
N VAL A 15 18.69 13.69 -4.10
CA VAL A 15 17.58 14.32 -4.80
C VAL A 15 17.91 15.76 -5.20
N ASN A 16 17.16 16.29 -6.16
CA ASN A 16 17.30 17.62 -6.75
C ASN A 16 18.71 17.90 -7.29
N TYR A 17 19.38 16.86 -7.81
CA TYR A 17 20.70 16.94 -8.46
C TYR A 17 21.84 17.37 -7.54
N ASN A 18 21.78 16.97 -6.27
CA ASN A 18 22.80 17.28 -5.27
C ASN A 18 23.71 16.07 -4.99
N GLY A 19 24.80 16.32 -4.26
CA GLY A 19 25.76 15.28 -3.86
C GLY A 19 26.72 14.89 -4.99
N ARG A 20 27.34 13.72 -4.85
CA ARG A 20 28.28 13.19 -5.84
C ARG A 20 27.59 13.01 -7.20
N LYS A 21 28.26 13.45 -8.27
CA LYS A 21 27.78 13.34 -9.66
C LYS A 21 28.66 12.36 -10.44
N VAL A 22 28.03 11.49 -11.23
CA VAL A 22 28.70 10.64 -12.22
C VAL A 22 28.09 10.86 -13.60
N THR A 23 28.94 10.95 -14.63
CA THR A 23 28.51 11.10 -16.03
C THR A 23 28.72 9.77 -16.76
N ILE A 24 27.67 9.30 -17.44
CA ILE A 24 27.62 7.98 -18.09
C ILE A 24 27.33 8.18 -19.58
N LEU A 25 28.14 7.54 -20.43
CA LEU A 25 28.07 7.65 -21.89
C LEU A 25 27.78 6.31 -22.57
N ASP A 26 28.05 5.19 -21.90
CA ASP A 26 27.89 3.81 -22.38
C ASP A 26 27.36 2.91 -21.25
N SER A 27 26.93 1.69 -21.59
CA SER A 27 26.36 0.75 -20.62
C SER A 27 27.34 0.40 -19.50
N VAL A 28 26.83 0.30 -18.28
CA VAL A 28 27.57 0.00 -17.05
C VAL A 28 27.00 -1.29 -16.45
N PRO A 29 27.71 -2.43 -16.53
CA PRO A 29 27.22 -3.71 -16.01
C PRO A 29 27.24 -3.80 -14.48
N ASN A 30 28.06 -3.00 -13.81
CA ASN A 30 28.11 -2.87 -12.36
C ASN A 30 28.37 -1.40 -11.98
N THR A 31 27.46 -0.75 -11.24
CA THR A 31 27.61 0.66 -10.85
C THR A 31 28.62 0.87 -9.71
N GLU A 32 29.08 -0.18 -9.06
CA GLU A 32 30.23 -0.15 -8.14
C GLU A 32 31.51 0.35 -8.85
N ASP A 33 31.72 -0.05 -10.10
CA ASP A 33 32.90 0.33 -10.91
C ASP A 33 33.01 1.84 -11.14
N ILE A 34 31.89 2.56 -11.01
CA ILE A 34 31.81 4.03 -11.13
C ILE A 34 31.54 4.72 -9.79
N GLY A 35 31.53 3.96 -8.69
CA GLY A 35 31.26 4.42 -7.33
C GLY A 35 29.86 5.02 -7.15
N ALA A 36 28.87 4.44 -7.83
CA ALA A 36 27.46 4.84 -7.77
C ALA A 36 26.50 3.70 -7.38
N GLN A 37 27.04 2.57 -6.89
CA GLN A 37 26.28 1.41 -6.43
C GLN A 37 25.24 1.83 -5.40
N ASP A 38 23.95 1.61 -5.69
CA ASP A 38 22.85 1.80 -4.76
C ASP A 38 22.82 3.18 -4.09
N LEU A 39 23.24 4.21 -4.83
CA LEU A 39 23.32 5.59 -4.33
C LEU A 39 22.58 6.59 -5.23
N ILE A 40 22.04 6.17 -6.36
CA ILE A 40 21.47 7.08 -7.36
C ILE A 40 20.07 7.53 -6.92
N SER A 41 19.92 8.83 -6.70
CA SER A 41 18.69 9.44 -6.18
C SER A 41 18.04 10.46 -7.13
N SER A 42 18.79 11.03 -8.07
CA SER A 42 18.25 11.89 -9.15
C SER A 42 19.08 11.80 -10.44
N ILE A 43 18.44 12.08 -11.57
CA ILE A 43 18.97 11.77 -12.91
C ILE A 43 18.67 12.90 -13.90
N LYS A 44 19.66 13.26 -14.72
CA LYS A 44 19.47 14.07 -15.94
C LYS A 44 19.88 13.27 -17.16
N ILE A 45 19.05 13.26 -18.19
CA ILE A 45 19.31 12.53 -19.44
C ILE A 45 19.24 13.52 -20.60
N TYR A 46 20.39 13.77 -21.21
CA TYR A 46 20.54 14.67 -22.35
C TYR A 46 20.60 13.89 -23.66
N LYS A 47 20.05 14.49 -24.73
CA LYS A 47 20.28 14.01 -26.10
C LYS A 47 21.73 14.28 -26.47
N GLY A 48 22.49 13.23 -26.77
CA GLY A 48 23.86 13.35 -27.24
C GLY A 48 23.94 13.67 -28.74
N PRO A 49 25.14 13.97 -29.28
CA PRO A 49 25.32 14.35 -30.68
C PRO A 49 24.80 13.32 -31.69
N ALA A 50 24.80 12.03 -31.34
CA ALA A 50 24.33 10.95 -32.22
C ALA A 50 22.85 10.58 -32.02
N PHE A 51 22.09 11.31 -31.20
CA PHE A 51 20.71 10.96 -30.86
C PHE A 51 19.77 10.94 -32.08
N SER A 52 19.99 11.82 -33.07
CA SER A 52 19.15 11.92 -34.27
C SER A 52 19.14 10.65 -35.12
N ALA A 53 20.17 9.82 -35.04
CA ALA A 53 20.25 8.54 -35.75
C ALA A 53 19.33 7.45 -35.14
N ALA A 54 18.83 7.66 -33.92
CA ALA A 54 17.90 6.75 -33.24
C ALA A 54 17.01 7.55 -32.26
N PRO A 55 15.97 8.26 -32.75
CA PRO A 55 15.19 9.23 -31.98
C PRO A 55 14.42 8.64 -30.78
N ASN A 56 14.47 7.31 -30.60
CA ASN A 56 13.84 6.58 -29.52
C ASN A 56 14.82 5.99 -28.51
N TYR A 57 16.12 6.29 -28.57
CA TYR A 57 17.10 5.80 -27.58
C TYR A 57 16.69 6.18 -26.13
N LYS A 58 16.69 5.20 -25.23
CA LYS A 58 16.35 5.32 -23.80
C LYS A 58 17.45 4.75 -22.92
N ALA A 59 17.49 5.23 -21.69
CA ALA A 59 18.29 4.65 -20.62
C ALA A 59 17.44 3.64 -19.84
N ILE A 60 18.04 2.54 -19.43
CA ILE A 60 17.42 1.49 -18.61
C ILE A 60 18.28 1.33 -17.37
N PHE A 61 17.72 1.61 -16.21
CA PHE A 61 18.35 1.40 -14.91
C PHE A 61 17.82 0.09 -14.35
N HIS A 62 18.71 -0.78 -13.87
CA HIS A 62 18.38 -2.12 -13.39
C HIS A 62 18.74 -2.26 -11.93
N GLU A 63 17.90 -3.01 -11.22
CA GLU A 63 18.03 -3.24 -9.78
C GLU A 63 19.27 -4.07 -9.42
N HIS A 64 19.72 -4.95 -10.32
CA HIS A 64 20.85 -5.83 -10.08
C HIS A 64 21.93 -5.66 -11.14
N VAL A 65 23.13 -6.17 -10.84
CA VAL A 65 24.27 -6.20 -11.76
C VAL A 65 23.94 -7.01 -13.02
N ASN A 66 24.65 -6.74 -14.12
CA ASN A 66 24.50 -7.43 -15.40
C ASN A 66 23.10 -7.33 -16.03
N TYR A 67 22.40 -6.22 -15.79
CA TYR A 67 21.14 -5.83 -16.45
C TYR A 67 19.94 -6.75 -16.13
N ILE A 68 19.84 -7.20 -14.87
CA ILE A 68 18.75 -8.07 -14.39
C ILE A 68 17.97 -7.40 -13.24
N GLY A 69 16.87 -8.02 -12.84
CA GLY A 69 15.97 -7.50 -11.80
C GLY A 69 14.91 -6.56 -12.35
N ARG A 70 14.29 -5.76 -11.47
CA ARG A 70 13.35 -4.70 -11.91
C ARG A 70 14.08 -3.67 -12.76
N ARG A 71 13.32 -2.94 -13.59
CA ARG A 71 13.87 -1.95 -14.51
C ARG A 71 13.10 -0.64 -14.52
N LEU A 72 13.84 0.45 -14.52
CA LEU A 72 13.33 1.79 -14.77
C LEU A 72 13.83 2.29 -16.13
N VAL A 73 12.93 2.42 -17.11
CA VAL A 73 13.25 2.95 -18.44
C VAL A 73 12.90 4.42 -18.52
N LEU A 74 13.92 5.28 -18.72
CA LEU A 74 13.77 6.73 -18.79
C LEU A 74 14.12 7.29 -20.17
N ALA A 75 13.36 8.30 -20.58
CA ALA A 75 13.61 9.08 -21.79
C ALA A 75 14.54 10.27 -21.49
N PRO A 76 15.05 10.98 -22.51
CA PRO A 76 15.68 12.28 -22.28
C PRO A 76 14.77 13.19 -21.47
N GLY A 77 15.29 13.75 -20.39
CA GLY A 77 14.49 14.43 -19.37
C GLY A 77 15.26 14.71 -18.08
N TYR A 78 14.55 15.28 -17.12
CA TYR A 78 15.06 15.69 -15.82
C TYR A 78 14.22 15.03 -14.72
N TYR A 79 14.88 14.25 -13.88
CA TYR A 79 14.26 13.39 -12.88
C TYR A 79 14.82 13.77 -11.51
N PRO A 80 14.23 14.77 -10.83
CA PRO A 80 14.83 15.36 -9.62
C PRO A 80 14.75 14.44 -8.41
N ASN A 81 13.86 13.45 -8.41
CA ASN A 81 13.77 12.49 -7.32
C ASN A 81 13.20 11.17 -7.86
N ILE A 82 14.00 10.11 -7.84
CA ILE A 82 13.55 8.77 -8.27
C ILE A 82 13.20 7.83 -7.11
N HIS A 83 13.34 8.30 -5.86
CA HIS A 83 12.78 7.62 -4.68
C HIS A 83 11.27 7.73 -4.62
N GLN A 84 10.75 8.84 -5.13
CA GLN A 84 9.34 9.12 -5.08
C GLN A 84 8.58 8.37 -6.16
N ILE A 85 7.29 8.22 -5.89
CA ILE A 85 6.33 7.88 -6.92
C ILE A 85 6.48 8.94 -8.04
N PRO A 86 6.70 8.49 -9.28
CA PRO A 86 6.30 7.16 -9.74
C PRO A 86 7.45 6.23 -10.12
N TYR A 87 8.65 6.53 -9.66
CA TYR A 87 9.85 5.79 -10.01
C TYR A 87 10.14 4.69 -9.00
N ASN A 88 10.09 5.01 -7.70
CA ASN A 88 10.39 4.08 -6.60
C ASN A 88 11.62 3.20 -6.88
N PHE A 89 12.68 3.83 -7.39
CA PHE A 89 13.88 3.17 -7.93
C PHE A 89 15.16 3.85 -7.45
N GLY A 90 15.06 4.69 -6.42
CA GLY A 90 16.22 5.33 -5.81
C GLY A 90 17.05 4.31 -5.03
N ASP A 91 18.36 4.50 -5.03
CA ASP A 91 19.33 3.76 -4.22
C ASP A 91 19.29 2.21 -4.38
N VAL A 92 18.75 1.71 -5.49
CA VAL A 92 18.74 0.28 -5.84
C VAL A 92 19.38 -0.01 -7.20
N ILE A 93 19.98 1.01 -7.83
CA ILE A 93 20.50 0.89 -9.20
C ILE A 93 21.90 0.28 -9.17
N SER A 94 21.98 -0.95 -9.69
CA SER A 94 23.21 -1.74 -9.77
C SER A 94 23.77 -1.90 -11.20
N SER A 95 22.98 -1.64 -12.25
CA SER A 95 23.49 -1.59 -13.63
C SER A 95 22.65 -0.72 -14.55
N ILE A 96 23.24 -0.23 -15.64
CA ILE A 96 22.64 0.75 -16.53
C ILE A 96 22.89 0.35 -17.99
N SER A 97 21.85 0.22 -18.80
CA SER A 97 21.96 -0.09 -20.24
C SER A 97 21.13 0.85 -21.10
N PHE A 98 21.25 0.71 -22.42
CA PHE A 98 20.63 1.60 -23.39
C PHE A 98 19.92 0.83 -24.50
N SER A 99 18.74 1.29 -24.92
CA SER A 99 17.98 0.65 -26.00
C SER A 99 17.10 1.63 -26.79
N PRO A 100 17.03 1.52 -28.13
CA PRO A 100 16.07 2.26 -28.96
C PRO A 100 14.66 1.68 -28.94
N ALA A 101 14.50 0.43 -28.49
CA ALA A 101 13.23 -0.32 -28.54
C ALA A 101 12.52 -0.38 -27.18
N ALA A 102 13.14 0.15 -26.12
CA ALA A 102 12.55 0.14 -24.80
C ALA A 102 11.45 1.20 -24.69
N HIS A 103 10.26 0.76 -24.29
CA HIS A 103 9.18 1.67 -23.91
C HIS A 103 9.51 2.25 -22.54
N PRO A 104 9.32 3.57 -22.31
CA PRO A 104 9.48 4.15 -20.97
C PRO A 104 8.68 3.33 -19.96
N THR A 105 9.27 3.04 -18.80
CA THR A 105 8.49 2.48 -17.69
C THR A 105 7.51 3.59 -17.36
N PRO A 106 6.20 3.41 -17.63
CA PRO A 106 5.27 4.42 -17.23
C PRO A 106 5.42 4.53 -15.72
N PRO A 107 5.46 5.75 -15.19
CA PRO A 107 5.11 5.96 -13.82
C PRO A 107 4.09 4.94 -13.28
N GLU A 108 4.45 4.12 -12.29
CA GLU A 108 3.46 3.26 -11.63
C GLU A 108 2.61 4.14 -10.72
N TYR A 109 1.68 4.87 -11.33
CA TYR A 109 0.69 5.69 -10.63
C TYR A 109 -0.49 4.87 -10.11
N GLY A 110 -0.57 3.57 -10.47
CA GLY A 110 -1.75 2.76 -10.15
C GLY A 110 -2.99 3.48 -10.66
N ALA A 111 -4.05 3.48 -9.87
CA ALA A 111 -5.22 4.28 -10.19
C ALA A 111 -5.08 5.74 -9.73
N ILE A 112 -5.43 6.67 -10.61
CA ILE A 112 -5.43 8.12 -10.35
C ILE A 112 -6.88 8.63 -10.26
N PRO A 113 -7.50 8.67 -9.07
CA PRO A 113 -8.88 9.12 -8.93
C PRO A 113 -9.00 10.62 -9.20
N MET A 114 -8.04 11.42 -8.76
CA MET A 114 -8.04 12.88 -8.92
C MET A 114 -6.66 13.39 -9.35
N ILE A 115 -6.68 14.53 -10.05
CA ILE A 115 -5.50 15.33 -10.34
C ILE A 115 -5.67 16.63 -9.56
N ILE A 116 -4.77 16.87 -8.60
CA ILE A 116 -4.83 18.04 -7.71
C ILE A 116 -3.64 18.94 -8.04
N GLU A 117 -3.91 20.13 -8.55
CA GLU A 117 -2.93 21.18 -8.73
C GLU A 117 -2.98 22.13 -7.54
N VAL A 118 -1.84 22.34 -6.89
CA VAL A 118 -1.69 23.24 -5.75
C VAL A 118 -0.74 24.38 -6.10
N TYR A 119 -1.03 25.58 -5.60
CA TYR A 119 -0.36 26.81 -5.98
C TYR A 119 0.01 27.63 -4.74
N GLY A 120 1.22 28.19 -4.73
CA GLY A 120 1.77 28.98 -3.63
C GLY A 120 1.05 30.31 -3.40
N GLU A 121 0.41 30.86 -4.43
CA GLU A 121 -0.32 32.13 -4.37
C GLU A 121 -1.80 31.96 -4.73
N ALA A 122 -2.61 32.97 -4.40
CA ALA A 122 -4.00 33.06 -4.83
C ALA A 122 -4.11 33.21 -6.36
N ASP A 123 -5.27 32.83 -6.89
CA ASP A 123 -5.60 32.83 -8.32
C ASP A 123 -4.65 31.98 -9.18
N TYR A 124 -4.16 30.87 -8.62
CA TYR A 124 -3.37 29.85 -9.31
C TYR A 124 -2.02 30.37 -9.83
N ARG A 125 -1.36 31.18 -8.99
CA ARG A 125 -0.04 31.79 -9.27
C ARG A 125 1.04 31.24 -8.36
N GLY A 126 2.27 31.65 -8.62
CA GLY A 126 3.44 31.25 -7.85
C GLY A 126 3.87 29.81 -8.10
N GLN A 127 4.56 29.23 -7.12
CA GLN A 127 5.05 27.85 -7.17
C GLN A 127 3.88 26.87 -7.35
N LYS A 128 4.02 25.93 -8.29
CA LYS A 128 3.00 24.91 -8.59
C LYS A 128 3.53 23.51 -8.25
N ALA A 129 2.69 22.67 -7.67
CA ALA A 129 2.90 21.23 -7.60
C ALA A 129 1.63 20.46 -8.03
N VAL A 130 1.80 19.19 -8.39
CA VAL A 130 0.69 18.29 -8.77
C VAL A 130 0.72 17.08 -7.86
N ILE A 131 -0.43 16.78 -7.25
CA ILE A 131 -0.64 15.67 -6.34
C ILE A 131 -1.60 14.68 -7.03
N LEU A 132 -1.14 13.42 -7.16
CA LEU A 132 -1.86 12.33 -7.83
C LEU A 132 -2.19 11.16 -6.89
N ARG A 133 -1.61 11.16 -5.69
CA ARG A 133 -1.77 10.17 -4.62
C ARG A 133 -1.65 10.85 -3.26
N ASP A 134 -1.85 10.10 -2.20
CA ASP A 134 -1.55 10.53 -0.84
C ASP A 134 -0.10 11.06 -0.73
N VAL A 135 0.06 12.15 0.00
CA VAL A 135 1.36 12.75 0.32
C VAL A 135 1.39 13.00 1.83
N SER A 136 2.17 12.21 2.55
CA SER A 136 2.27 12.29 4.00
C SER A 136 3.14 13.46 4.48
N ASP A 137 4.07 13.98 3.67
CA ASP A 137 4.76 15.24 3.95
C ASP A 137 4.93 16.05 2.65
N LEU A 138 4.30 17.22 2.57
CA LEU A 138 4.36 18.10 1.39
C LEU A 138 5.75 18.70 1.15
N LYS A 139 6.69 18.57 2.10
CA LYS A 139 8.10 18.91 1.88
C LYS A 139 8.71 18.02 0.80
N ASP A 140 8.24 16.78 0.69
CA ASP A 140 8.70 15.82 -0.30
C ASP A 140 8.47 16.32 -1.73
N ILE A 141 7.41 17.10 -1.94
CA ILE A 141 7.08 17.72 -3.23
C ILE A 141 7.35 19.24 -3.28
N GLY A 142 8.02 19.78 -2.26
CA GLY A 142 8.52 21.15 -2.22
C GLY A 142 7.47 22.25 -2.03
N ILE A 143 6.25 21.95 -1.54
CA ILE A 143 5.15 22.93 -1.41
C ILE A 143 4.52 23.00 0.00
N ASN A 144 5.28 22.60 1.02
CA ASN A 144 4.83 22.57 2.40
C ASN A 144 4.48 23.95 2.96
N ASN A 145 3.34 24.06 3.65
CA ASN A 145 2.90 25.27 4.35
C ASN A 145 2.85 26.55 3.48
N SER A 146 2.68 26.40 2.16
CA SER A 146 2.65 27.52 1.21
C SER A 146 1.43 27.53 0.29
N ILE A 147 0.54 26.53 0.38
CA ILE A 147 -0.58 26.40 -0.56
C ILE A 147 -1.64 27.48 -0.30
N SER A 148 -1.91 28.32 -1.30
CA SER A 148 -2.88 29.41 -1.24
C SER A 148 -4.04 29.27 -2.24
N SER A 149 -3.90 28.44 -3.28
CA SER A 149 -5.02 28.09 -4.17
C SER A 149 -4.90 26.67 -4.72
N ILE A 150 -6.03 26.05 -5.06
CA ILE A 150 -6.12 24.65 -5.45
C ILE A 150 -7.07 24.47 -6.64
N ARG A 151 -6.69 23.62 -7.59
CA ARG A 151 -7.60 23.06 -8.60
C ARG A 151 -7.61 21.55 -8.48
N ILE A 152 -8.80 20.98 -8.36
CA ILE A 152 -9.00 19.53 -8.39
C ILE A 152 -9.80 19.22 -9.64
N GLN A 153 -9.39 18.19 -10.37
CA GLN A 153 -10.18 17.62 -11.45
C GLN A 153 -10.18 16.11 -11.36
N ARG A 154 -11.14 15.49 -12.04
CA ARG A 154 -11.18 14.03 -12.18
C ARG A 154 -9.89 13.52 -12.82
N GLY A 155 -9.34 12.46 -12.24
CA GLY A 155 -8.34 11.64 -12.91
C GLY A 155 -9.00 10.58 -13.80
N PRO A 156 -8.20 9.82 -14.56
CA PRO A 156 -8.69 8.76 -15.46
C PRO A 156 -9.48 7.66 -14.74
N ASN A 157 -9.28 7.53 -13.43
CA ASN A 157 -9.80 6.48 -12.58
C ASN A 157 -10.84 7.00 -11.57
N PHE A 158 -11.44 8.16 -11.83
CA PHE A 158 -12.38 8.79 -10.90
C PHE A 158 -13.57 7.86 -10.58
N PRO A 159 -13.85 7.58 -9.29
CA PRO A 159 -14.93 6.68 -8.89
C PRO A 159 -16.32 7.27 -9.15
N PHE A 160 -17.28 6.43 -9.55
CA PHE A 160 -18.67 6.84 -9.80
C PHE A 160 -19.38 7.39 -8.56
N SER A 161 -18.92 7.03 -7.37
CA SER A 161 -19.40 7.47 -6.07
C SER A 161 -18.79 8.81 -5.61
N GLY A 162 -17.79 9.33 -6.33
CA GLY A 162 -17.06 10.55 -5.97
C GLY A 162 -15.78 10.29 -5.18
N CYS A 163 -14.97 11.32 -5.02
CA CYS A 163 -13.67 11.25 -4.35
C CYS A 163 -13.46 12.51 -3.51
N ARG A 164 -12.57 12.46 -2.52
CA ARG A 164 -12.27 13.56 -1.62
C ARG A 164 -10.77 13.78 -1.57
N ALA A 165 -10.33 15.04 -1.61
CA ALA A 165 -9.02 15.39 -1.09
C ALA A 165 -9.18 15.84 0.35
N VAL A 166 -8.37 15.31 1.26
CA VAL A 166 -8.36 15.72 2.66
C VAL A 166 -7.02 16.36 2.95
N CYS A 167 -7.03 17.67 3.22
CA CYS A 167 -5.85 18.43 3.59
C CYS A 167 -5.66 18.38 5.11
N TYR A 168 -4.41 18.30 5.56
CA TYR A 168 -4.05 18.24 6.97
C TYR A 168 -3.02 19.31 7.34
N GLU A 169 -3.14 19.81 8.56
CA GLU A 169 -2.27 20.86 9.10
C GLU A 169 -0.83 20.38 9.29
N TYR A 170 -0.64 19.14 9.73
CA TYR A 170 0.66 18.57 10.00
C TYR A 170 0.99 17.40 9.05
N PRO A 171 2.28 17.01 8.94
CA PRO A 171 2.67 15.79 8.25
C PRO A 171 1.95 14.55 8.82
N ASN A 172 1.97 13.47 8.07
CA ASN A 172 1.39 12.16 8.41
C ASN A 172 -0.11 12.22 8.71
N PHE A 173 -0.84 13.11 8.04
CA PHE A 173 -2.30 13.22 8.13
C PHE A 173 -2.80 13.63 9.52
N GLU A 174 -2.04 14.46 10.23
CA GLU A 174 -2.37 14.92 11.59
C GLU A 174 -2.84 16.38 11.65
N GLY A 175 -3.44 16.74 12.79
CA GLY A 175 -3.87 18.11 13.09
C GLY A 175 -5.26 18.44 12.54
N ARG A 176 -5.54 19.73 12.33
CA ARG A 176 -6.80 20.16 11.72
C ARG A 176 -6.91 19.62 10.29
N ARG A 177 -8.13 19.30 9.87
CA ARG A 177 -8.42 18.78 8.53
C ARG A 177 -9.44 19.61 7.78
N MET A 178 -9.27 19.69 6.46
CA MET A 178 -10.18 20.33 5.52
C MET A 178 -10.50 19.34 4.40
N VAL A 179 -11.77 19.02 4.23
CA VAL A 179 -12.25 18.05 3.23
C VAL A 179 -12.73 18.81 1.99
N LEU A 180 -12.16 18.45 0.84
CA LEU A 180 -12.49 18.97 -0.48
C LEU A 180 -13.14 17.86 -1.31
N PRO A 181 -14.48 17.70 -1.25
CA PRO A 181 -15.17 16.67 -2.01
C PRO A 181 -15.26 17.06 -3.48
N LEU A 182 -15.11 16.08 -4.36
CA LEU A 182 -15.51 16.14 -5.75
C LEU A 182 -16.57 15.05 -5.97
N ASN A 183 -17.83 15.46 -6.13
CA ASN A 183 -18.92 14.50 -6.24
C ASN A 183 -19.01 13.86 -7.64
N SER A 184 -19.86 12.84 -7.77
CA SER A 184 -20.06 12.08 -8.99
C SER A 184 -20.59 12.88 -10.19
N ARG A 185 -21.07 14.12 -9.98
CA ARG A 185 -21.57 15.02 -11.02
C ARG A 185 -20.61 16.17 -11.34
N GLU A 186 -19.65 16.45 -10.45
CA GLU A 186 -18.67 17.52 -10.62
C GLU A 186 -17.42 17.03 -11.34
N TYR A 187 -16.95 17.79 -12.34
CA TYR A 187 -15.73 17.48 -13.08
C TYR A 187 -14.49 18.17 -12.52
N LYS A 188 -14.69 19.26 -11.79
CA LYS A 188 -13.63 20.04 -11.15
C LYS A 188 -14.13 20.76 -9.91
N LEU A 189 -13.21 21.03 -8.99
CA LEU A 189 -13.36 21.93 -7.86
C LEU A 189 -12.22 22.96 -7.93
N GLU A 190 -12.55 24.24 -7.73
CA GLU A 190 -11.63 25.34 -7.92
C GLU A 190 -11.70 26.29 -6.72
N LEU A 191 -10.59 26.40 -5.98
CA LEU A 191 -10.44 27.32 -4.86
C LEU A 191 -9.36 28.35 -5.21
N ARG A 192 -9.79 29.51 -5.70
CA ARG A 192 -8.92 30.64 -6.05
C ARG A 192 -8.17 31.22 -4.85
N ASN A 193 -8.74 31.10 -3.66
CA ASN A 193 -8.12 31.51 -2.41
C ASN A 193 -8.56 30.57 -1.29
N LEU A 194 -7.60 29.81 -0.76
CA LEU A 194 -7.85 28.77 0.23
C LEU A 194 -8.29 29.34 1.59
N ASN A 195 -7.97 30.60 1.89
CA ASN A 195 -8.46 31.27 3.10
C ASN A 195 -9.99 31.49 3.08
N MET A 196 -10.63 31.39 1.92
CA MET A 196 -12.08 31.49 1.79
C MET A 196 -12.78 30.13 1.91
N ALA A 197 -12.03 29.03 1.98
CA ALA A 197 -12.60 27.69 2.09
C ALA A 197 -13.11 27.43 3.53
N PRO A 198 -14.23 26.70 3.69
CA PRO A 198 -14.69 26.24 5.00
C PRO A 198 -13.62 25.40 5.70
N GLN A 199 -13.49 25.56 7.02
CA GLN A 199 -12.50 24.81 7.84
C GLN A 199 -11.03 25.02 7.42
N SER A 200 -10.76 26.07 6.65
CA SER A 200 -9.40 26.44 6.27
C SER A 200 -8.56 26.74 7.50
N PHE A 201 -7.37 26.18 7.51
CA PHE A 201 -6.27 26.52 8.41
C PHE A 201 -5.20 27.30 7.64
N SER A 202 -5.66 28.12 6.69
CA SER A 202 -4.84 28.97 5.81
C SER A 202 -3.83 28.15 5.01
N ASN A 203 -2.64 28.70 4.78
CA ASN A 203 -1.59 28.06 4.03
C ASN A 203 -0.87 26.94 4.78
N SER A 204 -1.26 26.60 6.01
CA SER A 204 -0.56 25.62 6.85
C SER A 204 -0.92 24.17 6.49
N ILE A 205 -0.89 23.80 5.21
CA ILE A 205 -1.11 22.43 4.76
C ILE A 205 0.23 21.72 4.66
N SER A 206 0.36 20.60 5.37
CA SER A 206 1.58 19.79 5.40
C SER A 206 1.40 18.36 4.91
N SER A 207 0.18 17.84 4.81
CA SER A 207 -0.08 16.55 4.16
C SER A 207 -1.46 16.51 3.50
N MET A 208 -1.64 15.59 2.57
CA MET A 208 -2.89 15.46 1.81
C MET A 208 -3.20 14.00 1.50
N LYS A 209 -4.44 13.59 1.75
CA LYS A 209 -4.96 12.25 1.41
C LYS A 209 -5.96 12.35 0.27
N ILE A 210 -5.95 11.40 -0.66
CA ILE A 210 -6.95 11.23 -1.69
C ILE A 210 -7.79 10.00 -1.35
N VAL A 211 -9.07 10.21 -1.06
CA VAL A 211 -9.97 9.19 -0.53
C VAL A 211 -11.09 8.93 -1.54
N PRO A 212 -11.02 7.86 -2.33
CA PRO A 212 -12.10 7.41 -3.18
C PRO A 212 -13.28 6.94 -2.33
N VAL A 213 -14.49 7.42 -2.62
CA VAL A 213 -15.70 6.88 -2.00
C VAL A 213 -15.93 5.51 -2.62
N GLY A 214 -16.09 4.47 -1.80
CA GLY A 214 -16.17 3.08 -2.27
C GLY A 214 -17.05 2.23 -1.38
N ALA A 215 -17.48 1.08 -1.91
CA ALA A 215 -18.12 0.03 -1.13
C ALA A 215 -17.26 -1.23 -1.25
N PHE A 216 -17.02 -1.90 -0.14
CA PHE A 216 -16.07 -3.01 -0.03
C PHE A 216 -16.75 -4.20 0.64
N GLN A 217 -16.60 -5.37 0.04
CA GLN A 217 -16.99 -6.63 0.66
C GLN A 217 -15.82 -7.19 1.48
N VAL A 218 -16.04 -7.44 2.77
CA VAL A 218 -15.02 -7.90 3.70
C VAL A 218 -15.39 -9.29 4.21
N LEU A 219 -14.55 -10.28 3.94
CA LEU A 219 -14.65 -11.60 4.58
C LEU A 219 -13.90 -11.55 5.91
N VAL A 220 -14.60 -11.73 7.03
CA VAL A 220 -13.99 -11.85 8.35
C VAL A 220 -13.81 -13.33 8.66
N VAL A 221 -12.57 -13.77 8.84
CA VAL A 221 -12.22 -15.16 9.08
C VAL A 221 -11.82 -15.34 10.54
N VAL A 222 -12.54 -16.20 11.26
CA VAL A 222 -12.35 -16.49 12.68
C VAL A 222 -11.82 -17.90 12.87
N GLY A 223 -10.59 -18.01 13.39
CA GLY A 223 -10.01 -19.29 13.83
C GLY A 223 -10.02 -19.47 15.35
N ASP A 224 -10.04 -18.39 16.13
CA ASP A 224 -10.21 -18.45 17.59
C ASP A 224 -11.45 -17.64 18.01
N SER A 225 -12.42 -18.29 18.64
CA SER A 225 -13.71 -17.66 19.00
C SER A 225 -13.62 -16.66 20.17
N ARG A 226 -12.45 -16.51 20.78
CA ARG A 226 -12.20 -15.49 21.82
C ARG A 226 -11.94 -14.11 21.22
N THR A 227 -11.57 -14.01 19.94
CA THR A 227 -11.37 -12.70 19.29
C THR A 227 -12.62 -11.83 19.40
N ASN A 228 -12.43 -10.54 19.66
CA ASN A 228 -13.51 -9.55 19.71
C ASN A 228 -13.57 -8.69 18.44
N GLU A 229 -12.74 -8.97 17.43
CA GLU A 229 -12.67 -8.20 16.18
C GLU A 229 -13.96 -8.20 15.34
N PRO A 230 -14.71 -9.32 15.19
CA PRO A 230 -15.94 -9.32 14.39
C PRO A 230 -16.96 -8.29 14.85
N ALA A 231 -17.18 -8.17 16.16
CA ALA A 231 -18.11 -7.18 16.72
C ALA A 231 -17.64 -5.73 16.52
N ILE A 232 -16.32 -5.49 16.52
CA ILE A 232 -15.76 -4.18 16.20
C ILE A 232 -16.00 -3.86 14.72
N LEU A 233 -15.66 -4.79 13.82
CA LEU A 233 -15.82 -4.62 12.37
C LEU A 233 -17.28 -4.41 11.98
N GLU A 234 -18.21 -5.21 12.50
CA GLU A 234 -19.65 -5.09 12.21
C GLU A 234 -20.23 -3.71 12.59
N ALA A 235 -19.64 -3.02 13.58
CA ALA A 235 -20.05 -1.66 13.95
C ALA A 235 -19.52 -0.59 12.97
N LEU A 236 -18.51 -0.90 12.16
CA LEU A 236 -17.80 -0.01 11.26
C LEU A 236 -18.34 -0.10 9.82
N THR A 237 -19.55 0.40 9.57
CA THR A 237 -20.23 0.25 8.26
C THR A 237 -20.03 1.41 7.29
N ASP A 238 -19.71 2.62 7.78
CA ASP A 238 -19.38 3.80 6.97
C ASP A 238 -18.31 4.63 7.68
N ILE A 239 -17.08 4.66 7.12
CA ILE A 239 -15.96 5.42 7.67
C ILE A 239 -15.29 6.18 6.54
N GLU A 240 -15.14 7.50 6.69
CA GLU A 240 -14.45 8.38 5.73
C GLU A 240 -14.97 8.29 4.27
N GLY A 241 -16.19 7.78 4.05
CA GLY A 241 -16.76 7.55 2.73
C GLY A 241 -16.49 6.16 2.14
N HIS A 242 -15.91 5.25 2.92
CA HIS A 242 -15.86 3.83 2.62
C HIS A 242 -17.03 3.13 3.31
N LYS A 243 -17.81 2.38 2.53
CA LYS A 243 -18.88 1.52 3.04
C LYS A 243 -18.40 0.08 3.09
N PHE A 244 -18.74 -0.62 4.15
CA PHE A 244 -18.29 -1.99 4.38
C PHE A 244 -19.49 -2.91 4.60
N ASP A 245 -19.52 -3.99 3.84
CA ASP A 245 -20.40 -5.12 4.07
C ASP A 245 -19.55 -6.31 4.52
N TYR A 246 -19.94 -6.94 5.61
CA TYR A 246 -19.18 -8.01 6.25
C TYR A 246 -19.86 -9.36 6.05
N HIS A 247 -19.04 -10.38 5.84
CA HIS A 247 -19.45 -11.78 5.98
C HIS A 247 -18.45 -12.47 6.89
N THR A 248 -18.93 -13.03 8.00
CA THR A 248 -18.09 -13.69 8.99
C THR A 248 -18.19 -15.21 8.84
N VAL A 249 -17.04 -15.88 8.79
CA VAL A 249 -16.94 -17.35 8.77
C VAL A 249 -16.02 -17.84 9.89
N HIS A 250 -16.40 -18.96 10.51
CA HIS A 250 -15.54 -19.68 11.44
C HIS A 250 -14.84 -20.81 10.68
N ILE A 251 -13.54 -21.00 10.87
CA ILE A 251 -12.77 -22.04 10.15
C ILE A 251 -12.16 -23.11 11.06
N ASN A 252 -12.20 -22.89 12.37
CA ASN A 252 -11.74 -23.85 13.36
C ASN A 252 -12.93 -24.58 13.98
N SER A 253 -13.01 -25.89 13.77
CA SER A 253 -14.05 -26.76 14.35
C SER A 253 -13.65 -27.38 15.69
N ASN A 254 -12.41 -27.19 16.16
CA ASN A 254 -11.92 -27.83 17.38
C ASN A 254 -12.31 -27.02 18.64
N PRO A 255 -13.27 -27.47 19.46
CA PRO A 255 -13.68 -26.74 20.66
C PRO A 255 -12.57 -26.68 21.73
N ASP A 256 -11.65 -27.64 21.75
CA ASP A 256 -10.52 -27.66 22.69
C ASP A 256 -9.44 -26.63 22.31
N ASN A 257 -9.50 -26.12 21.07
CA ASN A 257 -8.67 -25.03 20.56
C ASN A 257 -9.52 -23.79 20.24
N TYR A 258 -10.52 -23.51 21.08
CA TYR A 258 -11.39 -22.33 20.98
C TYR A 258 -12.16 -22.18 19.66
N GLY A 259 -12.33 -23.26 18.91
CA GLY A 259 -13.12 -23.33 17.68
C GLY A 259 -14.63 -23.31 17.92
N ASN A 260 -15.38 -23.23 16.82
CA ASN A 260 -16.84 -23.23 16.78
C ASN A 260 -17.32 -24.43 15.96
N PRO A 261 -17.44 -25.64 16.56
CA PRO A 261 -17.74 -26.88 15.83
C PRO A 261 -19.05 -26.83 15.05
N ASP A 262 -20.05 -26.08 15.54
CA ASP A 262 -21.39 -26.04 14.95
C ASP A 262 -21.46 -25.17 13.69
N ASN A 263 -20.53 -24.21 13.53
CA ASN A 263 -20.55 -23.23 12.43
C ASN A 263 -19.26 -23.22 11.61
N ALA A 264 -18.28 -24.05 11.95
CA ALA A 264 -17.01 -24.09 11.23
C ALA A 264 -17.20 -24.59 9.80
N VAL A 265 -16.59 -23.87 8.86
CA VAL A 265 -16.55 -24.20 7.43
C VAL A 265 -15.10 -24.32 6.97
N LYS A 266 -14.91 -25.06 5.87
CA LYS A 266 -13.64 -25.07 5.16
C LYS A 266 -13.46 -23.73 4.44
N LEU A 267 -12.30 -23.07 4.59
CA LEU A 267 -12.10 -21.78 3.92
C LEU A 267 -12.12 -21.93 2.39
N SER A 268 -11.67 -23.08 1.87
CA SER A 268 -11.76 -23.45 0.45
C SER A 268 -13.19 -23.56 -0.10
N SER A 269 -14.21 -23.62 0.77
CA SER A 269 -15.61 -23.58 0.37
C SER A 269 -16.13 -22.16 0.12
N VAL A 270 -15.37 -21.13 0.51
CA VAL A 270 -15.71 -19.73 0.34
C VAL A 270 -15.06 -19.20 -0.93
N LEU A 271 -15.87 -18.62 -1.83
CA LEU A 271 -15.35 -18.02 -3.06
C LEU A 271 -14.70 -16.65 -2.77
N LEU A 272 -13.39 -16.63 -2.51
CA LEU A 272 -12.66 -15.41 -2.13
C LEU A 272 -12.78 -14.25 -3.14
N SER A 273 -13.04 -14.55 -4.43
CA SER A 273 -13.27 -13.52 -5.46
C SER A 273 -14.55 -12.69 -5.27
N GLU A 274 -15.44 -13.08 -4.35
CA GLU A 274 -16.61 -12.29 -3.97
C GLU A 274 -16.25 -11.12 -3.03
N TYR A 275 -15.03 -11.08 -2.51
CA TYR A 275 -14.58 -10.09 -1.54
C TYR A 275 -13.53 -9.14 -2.13
N ASP A 276 -13.40 -7.97 -1.51
CA ASP A 276 -12.31 -7.02 -1.76
C ASP A 276 -11.19 -7.23 -0.75
N ILE A 277 -11.57 -7.57 0.49
CA ILE A 277 -10.68 -7.72 1.64
C ILE A 277 -10.99 -9.05 2.34
N VAL A 278 -9.95 -9.79 2.69
CA VAL A 278 -10.02 -10.92 3.63
C VAL A 278 -9.32 -10.51 4.92
N TRP A 279 -10.03 -10.59 6.03
CA TRP A 279 -9.58 -10.18 7.35
C TRP A 279 -9.42 -11.41 8.24
N PHE A 280 -8.19 -11.87 8.43
CA PHE A 280 -7.86 -12.88 9.43
C PHE A 280 -7.77 -12.20 10.80
N THR A 281 -8.73 -12.57 11.66
CA THR A 281 -8.74 -12.14 13.07
C THR A 281 -7.57 -12.77 13.84
N TRP A 282 -7.39 -12.37 15.09
CA TRP A 282 -6.36 -12.93 15.98
C TRP A 282 -6.30 -14.46 15.92
N ASN A 283 -5.11 -14.97 15.56
CA ASN A 283 -4.77 -16.39 15.37
C ASN A 283 -5.68 -17.17 14.41
N ALA A 284 -6.37 -16.49 13.49
CA ALA A 284 -7.21 -17.16 12.51
C ALA A 284 -6.43 -18.06 11.54
N PRO A 285 -5.23 -17.70 11.03
CA PRO A 285 -4.50 -18.57 10.12
C PRO A 285 -3.98 -19.84 10.79
N ALA A 286 -3.58 -19.73 12.06
CA ALA A 286 -3.00 -20.83 12.83
C ALA A 286 -3.00 -20.52 14.33
N HIS A 287 -3.26 -21.54 15.16
CA HIS A 287 -3.32 -21.44 16.61
C HIS A 287 -3.03 -22.78 17.30
N ASP A 288 -2.20 -22.77 18.35
CA ASP A 288 -2.00 -23.88 19.31
C ASP A 288 -1.89 -25.25 18.63
N GLY A 289 -0.87 -25.39 17.78
CA GLY A 289 -0.59 -26.65 17.08
C GLY A 289 -1.44 -26.90 15.83
N GLN A 290 -2.41 -26.05 15.49
CA GLN A 290 -3.28 -26.23 14.33
C GLN A 290 -3.06 -25.15 13.28
N TYR A 291 -2.89 -25.60 12.03
CA TYR A 291 -2.83 -24.73 10.86
C TYR A 291 -4.16 -24.76 10.11
N LEU A 292 -4.93 -23.69 10.26
CA LEU A 292 -6.36 -23.66 9.98
C LEU A 292 -6.70 -23.32 8.52
N VAL A 293 -5.74 -22.79 7.77
CA VAL A 293 -5.92 -22.34 6.38
C VAL A 293 -5.27 -23.27 5.35
N GLU A 294 -4.89 -24.49 5.75
CA GLU A 294 -4.25 -25.48 4.88
C GLU A 294 -5.04 -25.78 3.62
N ASP A 295 -6.37 -25.83 3.72
CA ASP A 295 -7.24 -26.16 2.59
C ASP A 295 -7.36 -25.02 1.56
N ALA A 296 -6.94 -23.80 1.89
CA ALA A 296 -7.15 -22.60 1.09
C ALA A 296 -5.89 -21.80 0.76
N GLU A 297 -4.68 -22.33 1.02
CA GLU A 297 -3.40 -21.62 0.80
C GLU A 297 -3.29 -21.04 -0.62
N GLU A 298 -3.59 -21.87 -1.61
CA GLU A 298 -3.49 -21.50 -3.02
C GLU A 298 -4.60 -20.52 -3.42
N ASP A 299 -5.80 -20.65 -2.84
CA ASP A 299 -6.90 -19.71 -3.08
C ASP A 299 -6.58 -18.32 -2.51
N ILE A 300 -5.96 -18.24 -1.33
CA ILE A 300 -5.51 -16.99 -0.70
C ILE A 300 -4.42 -16.32 -1.57
N LYS A 301 -3.39 -17.07 -1.97
CA LYS A 301 -2.33 -16.55 -2.87
C LYS A 301 -2.90 -16.06 -4.19
N ASN A 302 -3.84 -16.79 -4.79
CA ASN A 302 -4.51 -16.40 -6.03
C ASN A 302 -5.42 -15.18 -5.85
N PHE A 303 -6.11 -15.07 -4.72
CA PHE A 303 -6.93 -13.91 -4.38
C PHE A 303 -6.08 -12.65 -4.33
N VAL A 304 -4.97 -12.67 -3.60
CA VAL A 304 -4.06 -11.52 -3.49
C VAL A 304 -3.40 -11.24 -4.84
N GLN A 305 -2.92 -12.26 -5.56
CA GLN A 305 -2.28 -12.07 -6.87
C GLN A 305 -3.19 -11.35 -7.87
N LYS A 306 -4.51 -11.57 -7.79
CA LYS A 306 -5.53 -10.96 -8.66
C LYS A 306 -6.01 -9.58 -8.19
N GLY A 307 -5.46 -9.06 -7.08
CA GLY A 307 -5.75 -7.72 -6.58
C GLY A 307 -6.52 -7.67 -5.25
N GLY A 308 -6.82 -8.82 -4.64
CA GLY A 308 -7.38 -8.88 -3.30
C GLY A 308 -6.41 -8.36 -2.24
N VAL A 309 -6.96 -7.94 -1.09
CA VAL A 309 -6.14 -7.48 0.04
C VAL A 309 -6.41 -8.37 1.25
N VAL A 310 -5.34 -8.85 1.88
CA VAL A 310 -5.41 -9.67 3.11
C VAL A 310 -4.90 -8.86 4.28
N TRP A 311 -5.63 -8.92 5.40
CA TRP A 311 -5.17 -8.50 6.72
C TRP A 311 -4.98 -9.72 7.63
N ALA A 312 -3.95 -9.70 8.47
CA ALA A 312 -3.78 -10.66 9.57
C ALA A 312 -3.44 -9.95 10.89
N SER A 313 -4.31 -10.11 11.89
CA SER A 313 -4.15 -9.53 13.24
C SER A 313 -3.12 -10.27 14.09
N ALA A 314 -3.00 -11.59 13.95
CA ALA A 314 -1.91 -12.36 14.54
C ALA A 314 -1.92 -13.76 13.93
N MET A 315 -0.84 -14.48 14.15
CA MET A 315 -0.73 -15.90 13.87
C MET A 315 0.21 -16.48 14.91
N ASP A 316 -0.06 -17.72 15.32
CA ASP A 316 0.77 -18.45 16.28
C ASP A 316 2.01 -19.07 15.60
N ASP A 317 3.10 -19.27 16.35
CA ASP A 317 4.34 -19.86 15.84
C ASP A 317 4.43 -21.39 16.02
N ASN A 318 3.56 -21.95 16.85
CA ASN A 318 3.72 -23.28 17.44
C ASN A 318 2.97 -24.41 16.71
N ILE A 319 3.03 -24.50 15.38
CA ILE A 319 2.22 -25.45 14.60
C ILE A 319 2.80 -26.87 14.66
N VAL A 320 1.95 -27.86 14.94
CA VAL A 320 2.35 -29.27 14.94
C VAL A 320 2.34 -29.80 13.50
N PRO A 321 3.44 -30.39 13.01
CA PRO A 321 3.48 -31.02 11.70
C PRO A 321 2.40 -32.11 11.56
N PRO A 322 1.69 -32.19 10.41
CA PRO A 322 0.62 -33.18 10.21
C PRO A 322 1.16 -34.61 9.94
N ASP A 323 2.45 -34.84 10.10
CA ASP A 323 3.10 -36.12 9.76
C ASP A 323 2.85 -37.24 10.77
N GLY A 324 2.28 -36.93 11.94
CA GLY A 324 1.98 -37.90 12.99
C GLY A 324 3.22 -38.50 13.66
N VAL A 325 4.42 -37.99 13.36
CA VAL A 325 5.71 -38.44 13.91
C VAL A 325 6.30 -37.36 14.80
N HIS A 326 6.20 -36.10 14.39
CA HIS A 326 6.76 -34.95 15.09
C HIS A 326 5.68 -34.21 15.89
N THR A 327 4.82 -34.96 16.59
CA THR A 327 3.68 -34.41 17.36
C THR A 327 4.10 -33.56 18.57
N HIS A 328 5.40 -33.47 18.85
CA HIS A 328 5.99 -32.67 19.92
C HIS A 328 7.05 -31.67 19.42
N GLU A 329 7.30 -31.62 18.11
CA GLU A 329 8.25 -30.68 17.50
C GLU A 329 7.44 -29.66 16.70
N SER A 330 7.14 -28.51 17.32
CA SER A 330 6.44 -27.44 16.63
C SER A 330 7.34 -26.81 15.58
N SER A 331 6.76 -26.49 14.42
CA SER A 331 7.40 -25.74 13.34
C SER A 331 6.43 -24.71 12.79
N TRP A 332 6.87 -23.50 12.53
CA TRP A 332 6.03 -22.50 11.88
C TRP A 332 5.64 -22.95 10.46
N LYS A 333 4.36 -22.75 10.10
CA LYS A 333 3.83 -23.01 8.75
C LYS A 333 2.95 -21.86 8.30
N GLY A 334 3.32 -21.18 7.22
CA GLY A 334 2.63 -19.98 6.75
C GLY A 334 2.43 -19.91 5.24
N ASN A 335 2.24 -21.04 4.54
CA ASN A 335 2.24 -21.09 3.07
C ASN A 335 1.03 -20.42 2.40
N TRP A 336 0.08 -19.88 3.17
CA TRP A 336 -0.90 -18.91 2.68
C TRP A 336 -0.26 -17.58 2.25
N LEU A 337 0.97 -17.31 2.72
CA LEU A 337 1.91 -16.34 2.19
C LEU A 337 2.85 -17.01 1.14
N PRO A 338 3.41 -16.26 0.19
CA PRO A 338 4.36 -16.78 -0.80
C PRO A 338 5.78 -17.00 -0.20
N VAL A 339 5.86 -17.77 0.88
CA VAL A 339 7.08 -17.96 1.72
C VAL A 339 8.27 -18.56 0.96
N ASP A 340 8.01 -19.35 -0.08
CA ASP A 340 9.04 -19.94 -0.93
C ASP A 340 9.77 -18.89 -1.78
N GLN A 341 9.10 -17.77 -2.05
CA GLN A 341 9.65 -16.66 -2.84
C GLN A 341 10.10 -15.50 -1.96
N TYR A 342 9.36 -15.20 -0.89
CA TYR A 342 9.64 -14.14 0.05
C TYR A 342 9.64 -14.71 1.46
N PRO A 343 10.79 -15.19 1.96
CA PRO A 343 10.87 -15.85 3.26
C PRO A 343 10.46 -14.93 4.41
N ILE A 344 9.61 -15.45 5.29
CA ILE A 344 9.16 -14.84 6.54
C ILE A 344 8.82 -15.96 7.51
N LYS A 345 8.80 -15.67 8.80
CA LYS A 345 8.23 -16.57 9.81
C LYS A 345 7.59 -15.77 10.94
N VAL A 346 6.78 -16.44 11.75
CA VAL A 346 6.34 -15.92 13.03
C VAL A 346 7.14 -16.57 14.16
N VAL A 347 7.41 -15.82 15.23
CA VAL A 347 8.10 -16.31 16.43
C VAL A 347 7.36 -15.89 17.69
N SER A 348 7.42 -16.77 18.69
CA SER A 348 6.83 -16.52 19.99
C SER A 348 7.44 -15.29 20.64
N SER A 349 6.60 -14.38 21.12
CA SER A 349 7.10 -13.16 21.77
C SER A 349 6.16 -12.55 22.80
N SER A 350 6.74 -11.80 23.74
CA SER A 350 5.96 -11.02 24.69
C SER A 350 5.51 -9.68 24.11
N ASP A 351 4.49 -9.12 24.74
CA ASP A 351 4.07 -7.73 24.60
C ASP A 351 5.28 -6.77 24.71
N ILE A 352 5.34 -5.80 23.81
CA ILE A 352 6.44 -4.84 23.74
C ILE A 352 5.98 -3.50 23.18
N ASN A 353 6.71 -2.46 23.58
CA ASN A 353 6.58 -1.17 22.92
C ASN A 353 7.05 -1.21 21.46
N VAL A 354 6.40 -0.39 20.64
CA VAL A 354 6.56 -0.38 19.19
C VAL A 354 7.07 0.99 18.70
N ASN A 355 7.86 0.97 17.63
CA ASN A 355 8.23 2.14 16.85
C ASN A 355 7.59 2.06 15.45
N ILE A 356 6.90 3.12 15.04
CA ILE A 356 6.37 3.25 13.68
C ILE A 356 7.53 3.65 12.76
N THR A 357 7.72 2.92 11.65
CA THR A 357 8.74 3.24 10.65
C THR A 357 8.34 4.43 9.78
N GLU A 358 9.25 4.98 8.98
CA GLU A 358 8.89 6.04 8.02
C GLU A 358 7.88 5.55 6.97
N ASP A 359 8.01 4.30 6.51
CA ASP A 359 7.02 3.71 5.59
C ASP A 359 5.67 3.52 6.27
N GLY A 360 5.66 3.08 7.54
CA GLY A 360 4.45 3.05 8.37
C GLY A 360 3.76 4.40 8.46
N LYS A 361 4.49 5.47 8.75
CA LYS A 361 3.94 6.84 8.80
C LYS A 361 3.32 7.28 7.47
N ARG A 362 3.96 6.94 6.35
CA ARG A 362 3.50 7.29 4.99
C ARG A 362 2.14 6.68 4.64
N THR A 363 1.81 5.51 5.18
CA THR A 363 0.52 4.85 4.92
C THR A 363 -0.67 5.60 5.53
N GLY A 364 -0.45 6.29 6.65
CA GLY A 364 -1.51 6.81 7.51
C GLY A 364 -2.20 5.76 8.39
N LEU A 365 -1.78 4.49 8.38
CA LEU A 365 -2.35 3.41 9.20
C LEU A 365 -2.40 3.76 10.71
N PHE A 366 -1.46 4.57 11.18
CA PHE A 366 -1.35 4.94 12.60
C PHE A 366 -1.92 6.32 12.93
N THR A 367 -2.43 7.05 11.93
CA THR A 367 -2.86 8.44 12.09
C THR A 367 -4.19 8.76 11.43
N TRP A 368 -4.73 7.89 10.57
CA TRP A 368 -5.94 8.14 9.81
C TRP A 368 -6.88 6.93 9.76
N PRO A 369 -8.19 7.13 10.03
CA PRO A 369 -8.85 8.40 10.38
C PRO A 369 -8.48 8.97 11.75
N ASN A 370 -7.95 8.15 12.65
CA ASN A 370 -7.69 8.53 14.03
C ASN A 370 -6.23 8.29 14.43
N LYS A 371 -5.71 9.07 15.37
CA LYS A 371 -4.36 8.84 15.90
C LYS A 371 -4.34 7.61 16.80
N VAL A 372 -3.43 6.67 16.52
CA VAL A 372 -3.21 5.45 17.30
C VAL A 372 -2.07 5.68 18.29
N ASP A 373 -2.30 5.38 19.57
CA ASP A 373 -1.20 5.17 20.51
C ASP A 373 -0.72 3.73 20.41
N VAL A 374 0.31 3.49 19.58
CA VAL A 374 0.83 2.15 19.34
C VAL A 374 1.43 1.48 20.57
N ASN A 375 1.75 2.23 21.63
CA ASN A 375 2.27 1.67 22.88
C ASN A 375 1.18 1.34 23.89
N ALA A 376 -0.07 1.70 23.59
CA ALA A 376 -1.24 1.25 24.34
C ALA A 376 -1.79 -0.08 23.80
N LEU A 377 -1.33 -0.54 22.63
CA LEU A 377 -1.70 -1.82 22.05
C LEU A 377 -1.02 -2.96 22.81
N ILE A 378 -1.68 -4.11 22.85
CA ILE A 378 -1.06 -5.36 23.31
C ILE A 378 -0.63 -6.14 22.09
N THR A 379 0.66 -6.43 21.97
CA THR A 379 1.20 -7.22 20.85
C THR A 379 1.22 -8.71 21.17
N ASP A 380 1.08 -9.51 20.12
CA ASP A 380 1.25 -10.96 20.16
C ASP A 380 2.54 -11.38 19.44
N ASP A 381 2.63 -12.65 19.06
CA ASP A 381 3.66 -13.21 18.20
C ASP A 381 3.89 -12.41 16.92
N HIS A 382 5.15 -12.26 16.55
CA HIS A 382 5.58 -11.27 15.56
C HIS A 382 6.36 -11.85 14.40
N TRP A 383 6.46 -11.03 13.36
CA TRP A 383 7.03 -11.40 12.08
C TRP A 383 8.53 -11.17 12.04
N VAL A 384 9.27 -12.20 11.62
CA VAL A 384 10.72 -12.13 11.42
C VAL A 384 11.02 -12.39 9.95
N THR A 385 11.65 -11.41 9.30
CA THR A 385 12.11 -11.50 7.91
C THR A 385 13.25 -10.52 7.67
N ASP A 386 14.19 -10.97 6.85
CA ASP A 386 15.27 -10.17 6.25
C ASP A 386 15.01 -9.91 4.76
N ASP A 387 13.87 -10.36 4.22
CA ASP A 387 13.54 -10.18 2.80
C ASP A 387 13.07 -8.75 2.54
N PRO A 388 13.74 -8.01 1.64
CA PRO A 388 13.45 -6.60 1.38
C PRO A 388 12.12 -6.36 0.65
N ALA A 389 11.44 -7.39 0.15
CA ALA A 389 10.11 -7.26 -0.43
C ALA A 389 9.05 -6.91 0.63
N TYR A 390 9.30 -7.24 1.90
CA TYR A 390 8.44 -6.85 3.01
C TYR A 390 8.74 -5.42 3.45
N THR A 391 7.72 -4.56 3.40
CA THR A 391 7.77 -3.26 4.06
C THR A 391 7.45 -3.45 5.54
N LYS A 392 8.39 -3.10 6.42
CA LYS A 392 8.15 -3.06 7.87
C LYS A 392 7.39 -1.78 8.19
N LEU A 393 6.12 -1.88 8.55
CA LEU A 393 5.27 -0.73 8.91
C LEU A 393 5.50 -0.27 10.36
N ALA A 394 5.81 -1.22 11.23
CA ALA A 394 6.11 -0.98 12.62
C ALA A 394 7.03 -2.08 13.14
N ILE A 395 7.95 -1.70 14.03
CA ILE A 395 9.01 -2.58 14.52
C ILE A 395 9.07 -2.57 16.05
N ARG A 396 9.47 -3.69 16.62
CA ARG A 396 9.68 -3.83 18.06
C ARG A 396 10.84 -2.94 18.52
N ARG A 397 10.77 -2.42 19.74
CA ARG A 397 11.86 -1.60 20.31
C ARG A 397 13.09 -2.40 20.74
N ASP A 398 12.92 -3.66 21.11
CA ASP A 398 13.98 -4.50 21.65
C ASP A 398 14.91 -5.07 20.57
N ASN A 399 14.37 -5.55 19.45
CA ASN A 399 15.13 -6.25 18.42
C ASN A 399 14.94 -5.71 16.98
N GLN A 400 14.04 -4.72 16.77
CA GLN A 400 13.70 -4.16 15.46
C GLN A 400 12.98 -5.14 14.50
N ASP A 401 12.53 -6.29 14.98
CA ASP A 401 11.70 -7.20 14.18
C ASP A 401 10.32 -6.60 13.92
N ALA A 402 9.65 -7.10 12.89
CA ALA A 402 8.42 -6.49 12.42
C ALA A 402 7.23 -6.92 13.26
N VAL A 403 6.52 -5.95 13.83
CA VAL A 403 5.16 -6.16 14.37
C VAL A 403 4.11 -5.79 13.34
N GLY A 404 4.44 -4.95 12.36
CA GLY A 404 3.58 -4.62 11.23
C GLY A 404 4.30 -4.82 9.92
N ILE A 405 3.67 -5.51 8.97
CA ILE A 405 4.23 -5.84 7.66
C ILE A 405 3.26 -5.47 6.53
N GLN A 406 3.83 -5.23 5.35
CA GLN A 406 3.12 -5.23 4.08
C GLN A 406 3.97 -5.95 3.03
N LEU A 407 3.34 -6.78 2.20
CA LEU A 407 3.94 -7.40 1.03
C LEU A 407 3.02 -7.19 -0.18
N GLY A 408 3.57 -6.70 -1.29
CA GLY A 408 2.89 -6.72 -2.59
C GLY A 408 2.97 -8.11 -3.21
N TRP A 409 1.86 -8.63 -3.71
CA TRP A 409 1.81 -9.92 -4.40
C TRP A 409 0.85 -9.87 -5.60
N GLY A 410 1.40 -10.01 -6.80
CA GLY A 410 0.67 -9.70 -8.03
C GLY A 410 0.15 -8.27 -7.98
N ASP A 411 -1.16 -8.12 -8.19
CA ASP A 411 -1.82 -6.81 -8.12
C ASP A 411 -2.26 -6.41 -6.70
N GLY A 412 -2.26 -7.33 -5.73
CA GLY A 412 -2.82 -7.16 -4.40
C GLY A 412 -1.77 -7.07 -3.30
N HIS A 413 -2.24 -7.12 -2.05
CA HIS A 413 -1.39 -6.90 -0.88
C HIS A 413 -1.73 -7.86 0.27
N TYR A 414 -0.67 -8.33 0.93
CA TYR A 414 -0.75 -8.83 2.30
C TYR A 414 -0.37 -7.71 3.26
N VAL A 415 -1.14 -7.57 4.34
CA VAL A 415 -0.88 -6.64 5.44
C VAL A 415 -1.06 -7.42 6.73
N GLY A 416 -0.18 -7.20 7.70
CA GLY A 416 -0.29 -7.82 9.00
C GLY A 416 0.12 -6.85 10.09
N PHE A 417 -0.48 -6.99 11.26
CA PHE A 417 0.00 -6.35 12.47
C PHE A 417 -0.28 -7.26 13.65
N SER A 418 0.74 -7.64 14.43
CA SER A 418 0.69 -8.56 15.59
C SER A 418 -0.08 -7.99 16.79
N ILE A 419 -1.39 -7.78 16.67
CA ILE A 419 -2.27 -7.35 17.74
C ILE A 419 -2.97 -8.53 18.43
N ASP A 420 -2.99 -8.50 19.76
CA ASP A 420 -3.78 -9.42 20.57
C ASP A 420 -5.19 -8.83 20.80
N THR A 421 -6.22 -9.55 20.37
CA THR A 421 -7.63 -9.14 20.53
C THR A 421 -8.48 -10.20 21.24
N ARG A 422 -7.83 -11.13 21.96
CA ARG A 422 -8.47 -12.32 22.56
C ARG A 422 -9.49 -12.02 23.66
N ASP A 423 -9.51 -10.79 24.16
CA ASP A 423 -10.46 -10.36 25.17
C ASP A 423 -10.88 -8.91 24.94
N THR A 424 -11.99 -8.53 25.58
CA THR A 424 -12.62 -7.23 25.39
C THR A 424 -11.71 -6.05 25.77
N ALA A 425 -10.84 -6.21 26.78
CA ALA A 425 -9.95 -5.13 27.21
C ALA A 425 -8.89 -4.86 26.14
N LYS A 426 -8.25 -5.91 25.62
CA LYS A 426 -7.24 -5.78 24.55
C LYS A 426 -7.84 -5.30 23.24
N ALA A 427 -9.00 -5.84 22.86
CA ALA A 427 -9.70 -5.39 21.67
C ALA A 427 -10.18 -3.93 21.76
N THR A 428 -10.52 -3.44 22.96
CA THR A 428 -10.83 -2.02 23.18
C THR A 428 -9.63 -1.13 22.89
N LEU A 429 -8.43 -1.55 23.29
CA LEU A 429 -7.18 -0.83 22.99
C LEU A 429 -6.86 -0.86 21.49
N ALA A 430 -7.14 -1.99 20.81
CA ALA A 430 -6.89 -2.16 19.39
C ALA A 430 -7.93 -1.49 18.46
N LYS A 431 -9.09 -1.08 18.99
CA LYS A 431 -10.23 -0.58 18.19
C LYS A 431 -9.84 0.51 17.19
N THR A 432 -9.03 1.48 17.61
CA THR A 432 -8.59 2.59 16.74
C THR A 432 -7.67 2.10 15.62
N LEU A 433 -6.78 1.13 15.90
CA LEU A 433 -5.94 0.53 14.86
C LEU A 433 -6.79 -0.28 13.88
N ILE A 434 -7.79 -1.04 14.36
CA ILE A 434 -8.70 -1.82 13.50
C ILE A 434 -9.46 -0.89 12.53
N GLU A 435 -9.99 0.23 13.03
CA GLU A 435 -10.68 1.23 12.20
C GLU A 435 -9.74 1.81 11.12
N ASN A 436 -8.53 2.22 11.52
CA ASN A 436 -7.54 2.73 10.57
C ASN A 436 -7.07 1.69 9.57
N ALA A 437 -6.83 0.46 10.01
CA ALA A 437 -6.46 -0.66 9.17
C ALA A 437 -7.52 -0.89 8.11
N LEU A 438 -8.80 -0.92 8.49
CA LEU A 438 -9.90 -1.08 7.56
C LEU A 438 -9.90 0.02 6.47
N CYS A 439 -9.71 1.29 6.83
CA CYS A 439 -9.62 2.37 5.84
C CYS A 439 -8.35 2.30 4.98
N TYR A 440 -7.22 1.87 5.54
CA TYR A 440 -5.99 1.66 4.80
C TYR A 440 -6.14 0.52 3.76
N LEU A 441 -6.69 -0.62 4.16
CA LEU A 441 -6.99 -1.75 3.29
C LEU A 441 -8.01 -1.38 2.22
N ALA A 442 -9.02 -0.57 2.54
CA ALA A 442 -9.97 -0.04 1.56
C ALA A 442 -9.28 0.79 0.46
N ASN A 443 -8.28 1.60 0.82
CA ASN A 443 -7.51 2.38 -0.15
C ASN A 443 -6.62 1.49 -1.04
N LEU A 444 -6.04 0.42 -0.49
CA LEU A 444 -5.32 -0.59 -1.28
C LEU A 444 -6.29 -1.32 -2.22
N ALA A 445 -7.37 -1.86 -1.66
CA ALA A 445 -8.38 -2.63 -2.39
C ALA A 445 -9.04 -1.79 -3.48
N TRP A 446 -9.26 -0.50 -3.25
CA TRP A 446 -9.73 0.40 -4.29
C TRP A 446 -8.81 0.33 -5.51
N GLN A 447 -7.50 0.45 -5.32
CA GLN A 447 -6.50 0.44 -6.40
C GLN A 447 -6.33 -0.93 -7.07
N SER A 448 -6.44 -2.02 -6.29
CA SER A 448 -6.04 -3.36 -6.73
C SER A 448 -7.19 -4.26 -7.11
N SER A 449 -8.32 -4.19 -6.39
CA SER A 449 -9.40 -5.17 -6.47
C SER A 449 -10.07 -5.17 -7.85
N PRO A 450 -10.33 -6.35 -8.42
CA PRO A 450 -11.05 -6.47 -9.69
C PRO A 450 -12.52 -6.06 -9.58
N ARG A 451 -13.07 -5.99 -8.36
CA ARG A 451 -14.46 -5.57 -8.10
C ARG A 451 -14.61 -4.05 -8.11
N GLN A 452 -13.52 -3.33 -7.92
CA GLN A 452 -13.51 -1.87 -7.87
C GLN A 452 -13.53 -1.29 -9.30
N PRO A 453 -14.05 -0.05 -9.49
CA PRO A 453 -14.36 0.50 -10.81
C PRO A 453 -13.17 0.60 -11.80
N LEU A 454 -11.96 0.38 -11.31
CA LEU A 454 -10.67 0.60 -11.97
C LEU A 454 -10.30 -0.51 -12.95
N LYS A 455 -10.77 -1.74 -12.70
CA LYS A 455 -10.48 -2.91 -13.55
C LYS A 455 -11.68 -3.40 -14.39
N GLY A 456 -12.81 -2.69 -14.30
CA GLY A 456 -13.94 -2.84 -15.22
C GLY A 456 -14.67 -4.18 -15.10
N ARG A 457 -15.82 -4.17 -14.40
CA ARG A 457 -17.09 -4.88 -14.75
C ARG A 457 -18.06 -4.86 -13.56
N TYR A 458 -18.53 -3.68 -13.15
CA TYR A 458 -19.85 -3.64 -12.49
C TYR A 458 -20.92 -3.64 -13.58
N ARG A 459 -21.18 -4.83 -14.15
CA ARG A 459 -22.55 -5.16 -14.56
C ARG A 459 -23.27 -5.49 -13.27
N LEU A 460 -24.18 -4.62 -12.86
CA LEU A 460 -25.22 -4.96 -11.89
C LEU A 460 -25.91 -6.25 -12.39
N SER A 461 -25.54 -7.38 -11.80
CA SER A 461 -26.31 -8.62 -11.95
C SER A 461 -27.27 -8.73 -10.77
N LYS A 462 -28.54 -8.96 -11.12
CA LYS A 462 -29.74 -9.18 -10.29
C LYS A 462 -30.44 -7.87 -9.87
N GLY A 463 -31.70 -7.63 -10.18
CA GLY A 463 -32.73 -8.46 -10.80
C GLY A 463 -34.10 -7.89 -10.41
N SER A 464 -34.84 -7.34 -11.38
CA SER A 464 -36.28 -7.15 -11.26
C SER A 464 -36.87 -7.04 -12.66
N ASP A 465 -37.51 -8.13 -13.06
CA ASP A 465 -38.41 -8.25 -14.19
C ASP A 465 -39.44 -7.12 -14.15
N TRP A 466 -39.34 -6.14 -15.05
CA TRP A 466 -40.35 -5.09 -15.21
C TRP A 466 -41.21 -5.27 -16.47
N ARG A 467 -41.07 -6.41 -17.16
CA ARG A 467 -41.91 -6.77 -18.30
C ARG A 467 -42.90 -7.87 -17.94
N LYS A 468 -43.97 -7.51 -17.23
CA LYS A 468 -45.27 -8.20 -17.25
C LYS A 468 -46.33 -7.34 -16.54
N SER A 469 -46.90 -6.39 -17.29
CA SER A 469 -48.26 -5.92 -17.08
C SER A 469 -48.73 -5.23 -18.36
N HIS A 470 -49.21 -6.02 -19.31
CA HIS A 470 -50.19 -5.60 -20.31
C HIS A 470 -51.30 -6.66 -20.26
N PHE A 471 -52.52 -6.16 -20.07
CA PHE A 471 -53.81 -6.84 -19.86
C PHE A 471 -54.12 -7.24 -18.43
#